data_AF-A0A134A6T1-F1
#
_entry.id   AF-A0A134A6T1-F1
#
_cell.length_a   1.000
_cell.length_b   1.000
_cell.length_c   1.000
_cell.angle_alpha   90.00
_cell.angle_beta   90.00
_cell.angle_gamma   90.00
#
_symmetry.space_group_name_H-M   'P 1'
#
loop_
_entity.id
_entity.type
_entity.pdbx_description
1 polymer ?
#
loop_
_entity_poly.entity_id
_entity_poly.type
_entity_poly.pdbx_seq_one_letter_code
_entity_poly.pdbx_strand_id
1 'polypeptide(L)' 'MANEELFQQLAGFAKTAYGFDGDITPQTSFDELGKESMKMIALTSMIENELDAEVTVSEIMNMATFGELVDRVAEEVEE' A
#
# COMPACT_ATOMS: atom_id res chain seq x y z
N MET A 1 4.27 4.16 15.10
CA MET A 1 3.55 5.32 14.49
C MET A 1 2.04 5.08 14.67
N ALA A 2 1.14 6.05 14.48
CA ALA A 2 -0.29 5.73 14.49
C ALA A 2 -0.65 5.04 13.16
N ASN A 3 -1.12 3.77 13.19
CA ASN A 3 -1.52 3.02 11.98
C ASN A 3 -2.47 3.81 11.05
N GLU A 4 -3.23 4.74 11.61
CA GLU A 4 -4.15 5.61 10.86
C GLU A 4 -3.42 6.63 9.97
N GLU A 5 -2.30 7.22 10.42
CA GLU A 5 -1.48 8.12 9.60
C GLU A 5 -0.79 7.36 8.45
N LEU A 6 -0.20 6.21 8.79
CA LEU A 6 0.45 5.34 7.80
C LEU A 6 -0.57 4.87 6.74
N PHE A 7 -1.77 4.50 7.19
CA PHE A 7 -2.88 4.17 6.30
C PHE A 7 -3.22 5.31 5.34
N GLN A 8 -3.34 6.54 5.83
CA GLN A 8 -3.64 7.69 4.99
C GLN A 8 -2.53 7.96 3.96
N GLN A 9 -1.26 7.81 4.35
CA GLN A 9 -0.12 7.94 3.43
C GLN A 9 -0.15 6.85 2.35
N LEU A 10 -0.25 5.58 2.76
CA LEU A 10 -0.31 4.45 1.85
C LEU A 10 -1.52 4.54 0.91
N ALA A 11 -2.69 4.89 1.43
CA ALA A 11 -3.88 5.14 0.64
C ALA A 11 -3.64 6.28 -0.37
N GLY A 12 -2.96 7.36 0.02
CA GLY A 12 -2.56 8.43 -0.89
C GLY A 12 -1.64 7.94 -2.03
N PHE A 13 -0.64 7.14 -1.70
CA PHE A 13 0.25 6.53 -2.70
C PHE A 13 -0.51 5.60 -3.64
N ALA A 14 -1.40 4.77 -3.10
CA ALA A 14 -2.22 3.87 -3.90
C ALA A 14 -3.21 4.64 -4.79
N LYS A 15 -3.88 5.69 -4.30
CA LYS A 15 -4.73 6.54 -5.14
C LYS A 15 -3.94 7.15 -6.29
N THR A 16 -2.73 7.62 -6.02
CA THR A 16 -1.85 8.24 -7.02
C THR A 16 -1.33 7.22 -8.03
N ALA A 17 -0.79 6.09 -7.56
CA ALA A 17 -0.23 5.03 -8.39
C ALA A 17 -1.29 4.34 -9.23
N TYR A 18 -2.48 4.10 -8.66
CA TYR A 18 -3.56 3.39 -9.34
C TYR A 18 -4.52 4.31 -10.09
N GLY A 19 -4.46 5.62 -9.85
CA GLY A 19 -5.45 6.59 -10.37
C GLY A 19 -6.84 6.31 -9.82
N PHE A 20 -6.94 5.92 -8.54
CA PHE A 20 -8.20 5.56 -7.90
C PHE A 20 -8.80 6.77 -7.18
N ASP A 21 -9.93 7.28 -7.69
CA ASP A 21 -10.64 8.43 -7.10
C ASP A 21 -11.61 8.04 -5.96
N GLY A 22 -11.83 6.74 -5.71
CA GLY A 22 -12.72 6.26 -4.65
C GLY A 22 -12.10 6.30 -3.25
N ASP A 23 -12.86 5.86 -2.26
CA ASP A 23 -12.36 5.68 -0.89
C ASP A 23 -11.59 4.36 -0.77
N ILE A 24 -10.32 4.45 -0.40
CA ILE A 24 -9.53 3.28 -0.01
C ILE A 24 -9.81 3.05 1.47
N THR A 25 -10.19 1.82 1.79
CA THR A 25 -10.43 1.34 3.16
C THR A 25 -9.46 0.20 3.45
N PRO A 26 -9.21 -0.15 4.72
CA PRO A 26 -8.37 -1.31 5.05
C PRO A 26 -8.95 -2.63 4.52
N GLN A 27 -10.22 -2.68 4.14
CA GLN A 27 -10.85 -3.85 3.52
C GLN A 27 -10.78 -3.84 1.98
N THR A 28 -10.32 -2.73 1.37
CA THR A 28 -10.21 -2.60 -0.07
C THR A 28 -9.13 -3.56 -0.58
N SER A 29 -9.46 -4.36 -1.58
CA SER A 29 -8.50 -5.27 -2.20
C SER A 29 -7.71 -4.60 -3.32
N PHE A 30 -6.46 -5.01 -3.52
CA PHE A 30 -5.66 -4.56 -4.66
C PHE A 30 -6.29 -4.92 -6.02
N ASP A 31 -7.16 -5.93 -6.04
CA ASP A 31 -8.02 -6.25 -7.18
C ASP A 31 -8.91 -5.07 -7.61
N GLU A 32 -9.53 -4.42 -6.63
CA GLU A 32 -10.47 -3.30 -6.85
C GLU A 32 -9.75 -2.05 -7.32
N LEU A 33 -8.52 -1.85 -6.85
CA LEU A 33 -7.65 -0.74 -7.28
C LEU A 33 -7.14 -0.96 -8.72
N GLY A 34 -7.04 -2.22 -9.16
CA GLY A 34 -6.66 -2.64 -10.50
C GLY A 34 -5.39 -3.48 -10.50
N LYS A 35 -5.51 -4.76 -10.90
CA LYS A 35 -4.44 -5.79 -10.97
C LYS A 35 -3.26 -5.51 -11.92
N GLU A 36 -3.00 -4.26 -12.30
CA GLU A 36 -1.88 -3.97 -13.19
C GLU A 36 -0.57 -4.02 -12.40
N SER A 37 0.31 -4.96 -12.74
CA SER A 37 1.60 -5.13 -12.08
C SER A 37 2.45 -3.85 -12.05
N MET A 38 2.30 -2.96 -13.03
CA MET A 38 2.96 -1.65 -13.03
C MET A 38 2.52 -0.76 -11.86
N LYS A 39 1.24 -0.78 -11.50
CA LYS A 39 0.69 0.04 -10.40
C LYS A 39 1.17 -0.48 -9.04
N MET A 40 1.27 -1.81 -8.92
CA MET A 40 1.87 -2.44 -7.73
C MET A 40 3.33 -2.07 -7.58
N ILE A 41 4.13 -2.12 -8.65
CA ILE A 41 5.55 -1.70 -8.63
C ILE A 41 5.67 -0.22 -8.28
N ALA A 42 4.81 0.63 -8.81
CA ALA A 42 4.81 2.06 -8.49
C ALA A 42 4.49 2.30 -7.00
N LEU A 43 3.51 1.58 -6.45
CA LEU A 43 3.17 1.64 -5.03
C LEU A 43 4.33 1.19 -4.15
N THR A 44 4.91 0.01 -4.40
CA THR A 44 6.04 -0.49 -3.59
C THR A 44 7.23 0.46 -3.64
N SER A 45 7.53 1.03 -4.80
CA SER A 45 8.61 2.01 -4.95
C SER A 45 8.36 3.32 -4.18
N MET A 46 7.10 3.79 -4.11
CA MET A 46 6.75 4.95 -3.30
C MET A 46 6.90 4.65 -1.81
N ILE A 47 6.49 3.46 -1.36
CA ILE A 47 6.60 3.02 0.03
C ILE A 47 8.07 2.98 0.45
N GLU A 48 8.92 2.33 -0.33
CA GLU A 48 10.36 2.24 -0.07
C GLU A 48 11.00 3.63 -0.02
N ASN A 49 10.67 4.52 -0.95
CA ASN A 49 11.30 5.84 -1.04
C ASN A 49 10.79 6.85 0.02
N GLU A 50 9.52 6.79 0.40
CA GLU A 50 8.91 7.77 1.32
C GLU A 50 8.86 7.28 2.78
N LEU A 51 8.73 5.97 2.99
CA LEU A 51 8.58 5.35 4.31
C LEU A 51 9.81 4.52 4.72
N ASP A 52 10.82 4.39 3.86
CA ASP A 52 12.01 3.54 4.07
C ASP A 52 11.65 2.06 4.33
N ALA A 53 10.47 1.62 3.87
CA ALA A 53 9.94 0.28 4.09
C ALA A 53 10.06 -0.58 2.84
N GLU A 54 10.74 -1.72 2.95
CA GLU A 54 10.90 -2.65 1.83
C GLU A 54 9.69 -3.57 1.72
N VAL A 55 8.84 -3.33 0.71
CA VAL A 55 7.70 -4.22 0.42
C VAL A 55 7.79 -4.72 -1.02
N THR A 56 7.71 -6.03 -1.19
CA THR A 56 7.77 -6.62 -2.53
C THR A 56 6.38 -6.71 -3.18
N VAL A 57 6.32 -6.61 -4.51
CA VAL A 57 5.07 -6.82 -5.25
C VAL A 57 4.49 -8.21 -5.01
N SER A 58 5.36 -9.21 -4.79
CA SER A 58 4.95 -10.57 -4.43
C SER A 58 4.21 -10.61 -3.09
N GLU A 59 4.63 -9.82 -2.10
CA GLU A 59 3.90 -9.71 -0.83
C GLU A 59 2.55 -9.04 -1.04
N ILE A 60 2.49 -7.92 -1.77
CA ILE A 60 1.23 -7.25 -2.10
C ILE A 60 0.27 -8.20 -2.84
N MET A 61 0.78 -9.04 -3.74
CA MET A 61 -0.04 -10.05 -4.43
C MET A 61 -0.51 -11.19 -3.52
N ASN A 62 0.20 -11.48 -2.43
CA ASN A 62 -0.23 -12.46 -1.42
C ASN A 62 -1.17 -11.84 -0.37
N MET A 63 -1.14 -10.51 -0.20
CA MET A 63 -2.06 -9.78 0.67
C MET A 63 -3.46 -9.71 0.06
N ALA A 64 -4.48 -9.95 0.87
CA ALA A 64 -5.86 -9.89 0.45
C ALA A 64 -6.41 -8.45 0.46
N THR A 65 -5.91 -7.62 1.36
CA THR A 65 -6.46 -6.28 1.63
C THR A 65 -5.40 -5.23 1.88
N PHE A 66 -5.78 -3.96 1.68
CA PHE A 66 -4.91 -2.83 1.94
C PHE A 66 -4.50 -2.72 3.42
N GLY A 67 -5.35 -3.18 4.34
CA GLY A 67 -5.03 -3.22 5.77
C GLY A 67 -3.80 -4.06 6.09
N GLU A 68 -3.61 -5.19 5.41
CA GLU A 68 -2.42 -6.04 5.59
C GLU A 68 -1.14 -5.35 5.11
N LEU A 69 -1.22 -4.58 4.03
CA LEU A 69 -0.10 -3.77 3.57
C LEU A 69 0.29 -2.72 4.62
N VAL A 70 -0.70 -2.06 5.22
CA VAL A 70 -0.44 -1.04 6.24
C VAL A 70 0.22 -1.64 7.46
N ASP A 71 -0.28 -2.79 7.93
CA ASP A 71 0.30 -3.49 9.08
C ASP A 71 1.74 -3.92 8.77
N ARG A 72 2.00 -4.51 7.59
CA ARG A 72 3.34 -4.91 7.16
C ARG A 72 4.31 -3.73 7.11
N VAL A 73 3.89 -2.62 6.52
CA VAL A 73 4.73 -1.42 6.45
C VAL A 73 4.96 -0.87 7.85
N ALA A 74 3.93 -0.83 8.71
CA ALA A 74 4.06 -0.37 10.09
C ALA A 74 5.11 -1.19 10.85
N GLU A 75 5.11 -2.52 10.70
CA GLU A 75 6.13 -3.38 11.29
C GLU A 75 7.55 -3.00 10.83
N GLU A 76 7.75 -2.72 9.53
CA GLU A 76 9.06 -2.33 9.00
C GLU A 76 9.51 -0.94 9.46
N VAL A 77 8.60 0.04 9.56
CA VAL A 77 8.97 1.42 10.00
C VAL A 77 9.13 1.53 11.52
N GLU A 78 8.68 0.53 12.29
CA GLU A 78 8.81 0.50 13.74
C GLU A 78 10.07 -0.23 14.24
N GLU A 79 10.77 -0.98 13.37
CA GLU A 79 12.11 -1.56 13.63
C GLU A 79 13.27 -0.59 13.34
#